data_AF-A0A356QC73-F1
#
_entry.id   AF-A0A356QC73-F1
#
_cell.length_a   1.000
_cell.length_b   1.000
_cell.length_c   1.000
_cell.angle_alpha   90.00
_cell.angle_beta   90.00
_cell.angle_gamma   90.00
#
_symmetry.space_group_name_H-M   'P 1'
#
loop_
_entity.id
_entity.type
_entity.pdbx_description
1 polymer ?
#
loop_
_entity_poly.entity_id
_entity_poly.type
_entity_poly.pdbx_seq_one_letter_code
_entity_poly.pdbx_strand_id
1 'polypeptide(L)' 'REELRGTGMRVTLIEPGMVDTPFFDEPPKYALADRDIANAVIYALSQPPHVDVNEILVRPTPPRE' A
#
# COMPACT_ATOMS: atom_id res chain seq x y z
N ARG A 1 6.94 0.29 18.27
CA ARG A 1 7.29 1.70 17.98
C ARG A 1 7.31 2.49 19.28
N GLU A 2 8.17 2.10 20.21
CA GLU A 2 8.19 2.72 21.54
C GLU A 2 8.58 4.20 21.49
N GLU A 3 9.39 4.59 20.51
CA GLU A 3 9.79 5.97 20.25
C GLU A 3 8.62 6.92 19.91
N LEU A 4 7.46 6.41 19.46
CA LEU A 4 6.28 7.21 19.11
C LEU A 4 5.17 7.16 20.16
N ARG A 5 5.41 6.50 21.30
CA ARG A 5 4.37 6.28 22.31
C ARG A 5 3.87 7.62 22.87
N GLY A 6 2.56 7.84 22.79
CA GLY A 6 1.89 9.04 23.33
C GLY A 6 1.87 10.26 22.41
N THR A 7 2.49 10.21 21.23
CA THR A 7 2.48 11.33 20.26
C THR A 7 1.20 11.37 19.41
N GLY A 8 0.48 10.24 19.32
CA GLY A 8 -0.63 10.08 18.38
C GLY A 8 -0.17 9.87 16.92
N MET A 9 1.13 9.79 16.66
CA MET A 9 1.64 9.46 15.33
C MET A 9 1.34 7.99 14.99
N ARG A 10 0.91 7.78 13.76
CA ARG A 10 0.72 6.47 13.13
C ARG A 10 1.77 6.30 12.06
N VAL A 11 2.15 5.06 11.78
CA VAL A 11 3.02 4.77 10.64
C VAL A 11 2.57 3.49 9.94
N THR A 12 2.65 3.45 8.63
CA THR A 12 2.16 2.31 7.84
C THR A 12 3.23 1.95 6.84
N LEU A 13 3.61 0.68 6.81
CA LEU A 13 4.44 0.14 5.75
C LEU A 13 3.53 -0.27 4.57
N ILE A 14 3.77 0.29 3.39
CA ILE A 14 3.07 -0.10 2.16
C ILE A 14 4.03 -0.93 1.32
N GLU A 15 3.66 -2.18 1.05
CA GLU A 15 4.48 -3.17 0.33
C GLU A 15 3.80 -3.54 -0.99
N PRO A 16 4.02 -2.77 -2.07
CA PRO A 16 3.49 -3.11 -3.38
C PRO A 16 4.27 -4.27 -4.02
N GLY A 17 3.54 -5.13 -4.73
CA GLY A 17 4.09 -6.05 -5.73
C GLY A 17 4.45 -5.31 -7.03
N MET A 18 4.34 -6.01 -8.17
CA MET A 18 4.54 -5.38 -9.47
C MET A 18 3.44 -4.34 -9.73
N VAL A 19 3.82 -3.10 -10.06
CA VAL A 19 2.90 -1.98 -10.34
C VAL A 19 3.29 -1.33 -11.66
N ASP A 20 2.34 -1.15 -12.56
CA ASP A 20 2.54 -0.47 -13.84
C ASP A 20 2.71 1.04 -13.60
N THR A 21 3.94 1.52 -13.71
CA THR A 21 4.33 2.92 -13.51
C THR A 21 5.53 3.25 -14.41
N PRO A 22 5.86 4.54 -14.63
CA PRO A 22 7.08 4.94 -15.35
C PRO A 22 8.41 4.50 -14.70
N PHE A 23 8.37 3.74 -13.60
CA PHE A 23 9.54 3.06 -13.06
C PHE A 23 10.11 2.00 -14.02
N PHE A 24 9.27 1.43 -14.89
CA PHE A 24 9.66 0.46 -15.90
C PHE A 24 9.68 1.11 -17.30
N ASP A 25 10.68 0.75 -18.12
CA ASP A 25 10.75 1.18 -19.52
C ASP A 25 9.64 0.53 -20.37
N GLU A 26 9.27 -0.71 -20.05
CA GLU A 26 8.17 -1.46 -20.66
C GLU A 26 7.13 -1.88 -19.61
N PRO A 27 5.82 -1.75 -19.89
CA PRO A 27 4.78 -2.13 -18.93
C PRO A 27 4.84 -3.62 -18.56
N PRO A 28 4.86 -3.97 -17.26
CA PRO A 28 4.84 -5.35 -16.82
C PRO A 28 3.50 -6.03 -17.15
N LYS A 29 3.55 -7.28 -17.66
CA LYS A 29 2.35 -8.04 -18.09
C LYS A 29 1.33 -8.32 -16.99
N TYR A 30 1.78 -8.55 -15.77
CA TYR A 30 0.93 -8.91 -14.62
C TYR A 30 1.23 -7.97 -13.47
N ALA A 31 0.55 -6.84 -13.46
CA ALA A 31 0.81 -5.76 -12.51
C ALA A 31 -0.48 -5.12 -12.01
N LEU A 32 -0.36 -4.48 -10.87
CA LEU A 32 -1.36 -3.58 -10.32
C LEU A 32 -1.32 -2.25 -11.10
N ALA A 33 -2.44 -1.53 -11.11
CA ALA A 33 -2.44 -0.13 -11.47
C ALA A 33 -1.88 0.71 -10.30
N ASP A 34 -1.32 1.88 -10.60
CA ASP A 34 -0.91 2.88 -9.61
C ASP A 34 -2.04 3.22 -8.61
N ARG A 35 -3.28 3.32 -9.10
CA ARG A 35 -4.48 3.56 -8.30
C ARG A 35 -4.77 2.49 -7.27
N ASP A 36 -4.36 1.25 -7.50
CA ASP A 36 -4.55 0.17 -6.52
C ASP A 36 -3.73 0.43 -5.25
N ILE A 37 -2.50 0.94 -5.41
CA ILE A 37 -1.64 1.32 -4.30
C ILE A 37 -2.14 2.62 -3.64
N ALA A 38 -2.60 3.59 -4.42
CA ALA A 38 -3.22 4.79 -3.88
C ALA A 38 -4.44 4.46 -2.99
N ASN A 39 -5.28 3.51 -3.40
CA ASN A 39 -6.43 3.05 -2.62
C ASN A 39 -6.00 2.43 -1.27
N ALA A 40 -4.91 1.65 -1.24
CA ALA A 40 -4.35 1.11 0.00
C ALA A 40 -3.87 2.21 0.95
N VAL A 41 -3.22 3.26 0.42
CA VAL A 41 -2.82 4.43 1.20
C VAL A 41 -4.04 5.17 1.77
N ILE A 42 -5.06 5.41 0.94
CA ILE A 42 -6.30 6.06 1.38
C ILE A 42 -7.01 5.21 2.45
N TYR A 43 -7.04 3.89 2.31
CA TYR A 43 -7.57 3.00 3.34
C TYR A 43 -6.85 3.20 4.69
N ALA A 44 -5.51 3.21 4.71
CA ALA A 44 -4.74 3.44 5.93
C ALA A 44 -5.02 4.82 6.55
N LEU A 45 -5.04 5.87 5.72
CA LEU A 45 -5.27 7.23 6.18
C LEU A 45 -6.69 7.45 6.71
N SER A 46 -7.68 6.77 6.13
CA SER A 46 -9.10 6.88 6.49
C SER A 46 -9.46 6.26 7.85
N GLN A 47 -8.56 5.46 8.43
CA GLN A 47 -8.85 4.81 9.71
C GLN A 47 -8.98 5.85 10.84
N PRO A 48 -9.85 5.61 11.84
CA PRO A 48 -10.00 6.49 13.00
C PRO A 48 -8.66 6.78 13.71
N PRO A 49 -8.54 7.90 14.45
CA PRO A 49 -7.29 8.30 15.10
C PRO A 49 -6.65 7.26 16.03
N HIS A 50 -7.46 6.34 16.58
CA HIS A 50 -7.01 5.29 17.50
C HIS A 50 -6.62 3.97 16.80
N VAL A 51 -6.68 3.92 15.46
CA VAL A 51 -6.35 2.74 14.66
C VAL A 51 -5.07 3.03 13.87
N ASP A 52 -4.04 2.24 14.14
CA ASP A 52 -2.77 2.22 13.40
C ASP A 52 -2.71 0.98 12.51
N VAL A 53 -2.69 1.18 11.19
CA VAL A 53 -2.50 0.08 10.23
C VAL A 53 -1.01 -0.14 10.08
N ASN A 54 -0.50 -1.25 10.62
CA ASN A 54 0.94 -1.50 10.64
C ASN A 54 1.53 -1.71 9.25
N GLU A 55 0.90 -2.57 8.45
CA GLU A 55 1.38 -2.98 7.14
C GLU A 55 0.23 -3.25 6.17
N ILE A 56 0.46 -2.96 4.89
CA ILE A 56 -0.42 -3.37 3.80
C ILE A 56 0.44 -3.91 2.67
N LEU A 57 0.27 -5.20 2.40
CA LEU A 57 0.90 -5.91 1.31
C LEU A 57 -0.11 -6.10 0.17
N VAL A 58 0.19 -5.56 -1.01
CA VAL A 58 -0.70 -5.62 -2.18
C VAL A 58 0.02 -6.33 -3.32
N ARG A 59 -0.54 -7.42 -3.84
CA ARG A 59 0.04 -8.18 -4.95
C ARG A 59 -0.99 -8.41 -6.06
N PRO A 60 -0.55 -8.43 -7.34
CA PRO A 60 -1.43 -8.86 -8.43
C PRO A 60 -1.85 -10.31 -8.21
N THR A 61 -3.09 -10.63 -8.58
CA THR A 61 -3.59 -12.00 -8.58
C THR A 61 -3.38 -12.64 -9.95
N PRO A 62 -3.25 -13.98 -10.04
CA PRO A 62 -3.23 -14.66 -11.32
C PRO A 62 -4.49 -14.35 -12.15
N PRO A 63 -4.40 -14.31 -13.49
CA PRO A 63 -5.58 -14.21 -14.35
C PRO A 63 -6.58 -15.32 -14.06
N ARG A 64 -7.88 -15.01 -14.21
CA ARG A 64 -8.92 -16.05 -14.17
C ARG A 64 -8.95 -16.79 -15.51
N GLU A 65 -9.19 -18.10 -15.45
CA GLU A 65 -9.45 -18.96 -16.63
C GLU A 65 -10.79 -18.62 -17.30
#